data_AF-A0A950FKI4-F1
#
_entry.id   AF-A0A950FKI4-F1
#
_cell.length_a   1.000
_cell.length_b   1.000
_cell.length_c   1.000
_cell.angle_alpha   90.00
_cell.angle_beta   90.00
_cell.angle_gamma   90.00
#
_symmetry.space_group_name_H-M   'P 1'
#
loop_
_entity.id
_entity.type
_entity.pdbx_description
1 polymer ?
#
loop_
_entity_poly.entity_id
_entity_poly.type
_entity_poly.pdbx_seq_one_letter_code
_entity_poly.pdbx_strand_id
1 'polypeptide(L)'
;MEQLTPEMMGAGEMTIMTDPPLHAAMRRAFNRLFLPRPVGRYQSPGEALVHEILEDALARGECDFVVDIAARLPMAFICEIMGVPAQGLAGHVQMGEHGDRL
;
A
#
# COMPACT_ATOMS: atom_id res chain seq x y z
N MET A 1 -24.18 -27.48 -3.63
CA MET A 1 -23.38 -26.33 -4.10
C MET A 1 -24.06 -25.11 -3.53
N GLU A 2 -23.60 -24.71 -2.34
CA GLU A 2 -24.26 -23.71 -1.49
C GLU A 2 -24.02 -22.32 -2.09
N GLN A 3 -25.10 -21.56 -2.30
CA GLN A 3 -25.03 -20.25 -2.95
C GLN A 3 -24.46 -19.22 -1.97
N LEU A 4 -23.35 -18.58 -2.33
CA LEU A 4 -22.73 -17.50 -1.55
C LEU A 4 -23.70 -16.31 -1.48
N THR A 5 -24.03 -15.86 -0.26
CA THR A 5 -24.81 -14.63 -0.05
C THR A 5 -23.93 -13.38 -0.22
N PRO A 6 -24.50 -12.19 -0.49
CA PRO A 6 -23.74 -10.94 -0.58
C PRO A 6 -22.93 -10.59 0.68
N GLU A 7 -23.36 -11.08 1.84
CA GLU A 7 -22.70 -10.89 3.14
C GLU A 7 -21.45 -11.78 3.30
N MET A 8 -21.32 -12.85 2.51
CA MET A 8 -20.18 -13.79 2.55
C MET A 8 -19.02 -13.39 1.62
N MET A 9 -19.18 -12.36 0.78
CA MET A 9 -18.06 -11.81 0.02
C MET A 9 -17.04 -11.19 0.98
N GLY A 10 -15.90 -11.85 1.16
CA GLY A 10 -14.83 -11.41 2.05
C GLY A 10 -14.85 -12.05 3.44
N ALA A 11 -15.60 -13.14 3.64
CA ALA A 11 -15.55 -13.97 4.86
C ALA A 11 -14.22 -14.77 4.96
N GLY A 12 -13.09 -14.07 4.99
CA GLY A 12 -11.75 -14.63 5.23
C GLY A 12 -10.91 -14.91 3.98
N GLU A 13 -11.47 -14.84 2.78
CA GLU A 13 -10.71 -15.05 1.53
C GLU A 13 -10.27 -13.73 0.90
N MET A 14 -8.97 -13.61 0.64
CA MET A 14 -8.42 -12.48 -0.12
C MET A 14 -8.71 -12.65 -1.61
N THR A 15 -9.01 -11.56 -2.32
CA THR A 15 -9.30 -11.60 -3.77
C THR A 15 -8.24 -12.37 -4.57
N ILE A 16 -6.96 -12.23 -4.23
CA ILE A 16 -5.83 -12.91 -4.89
C ILE A 16 -5.88 -14.44 -4.78
N MET A 17 -6.60 -14.97 -3.78
CA MET A 17 -6.72 -16.41 -3.49
C MET A 17 -8.02 -17.02 -4.03
N THR A 18 -8.77 -16.28 -4.85
CA THR A 18 -10.07 -16.73 -5.38
C THR A 18 -10.03 -16.97 -6.89
N ASP A 19 -10.78 -17.96 -7.36
CA ASP A 19 -10.98 -18.27 -8.78
C ASP A 19 -12.26 -17.59 -9.36
N PRO A 20 -12.43 -17.52 -10.69
CA PRO A 20 -13.71 -17.16 -11.30
C PRO A 20 -14.85 -18.10 -10.85
N PRO A 21 -16.10 -17.61 -10.71
CA PRO A 21 -16.57 -16.26 -10.99
C PRO A 21 -16.35 -15.27 -9.83
N LEU A 22 -15.95 -15.75 -8.65
CA LEU A 22 -15.83 -14.95 -7.43
C LEU A 22 -14.75 -13.86 -7.54
N HIS A 23 -13.59 -14.20 -8.11
CA HIS A 23 -12.50 -13.24 -8.35
C HIS A 23 -12.97 -11.98 -9.09
N ALA A 24 -13.77 -12.14 -10.15
CA ALA A 24 -14.28 -11.02 -10.95
C ALA A 24 -15.32 -10.19 -10.18
N ALA A 25 -16.16 -10.83 -9.37
CA ALA A 25 -17.13 -10.14 -8.52
C ALA A 25 -16.44 -9.30 -7.44
N MET A 26 -15.48 -9.89 -6.71
CA MET A 26 -14.69 -9.19 -5.70
C MET A 26 -13.88 -8.05 -6.29
N ARG A 27 -13.18 -8.29 -7.42
CA ARG A 27 -12.38 -7.26 -8.09
C ARG A 27 -13.22 -6.06 -8.57
N ARG A 28 -14.46 -6.29 -9.01
CA ARG A 28 -15.37 -5.19 -9.38
C ARG A 28 -15.69 -4.27 -8.20
N ALA A 29 -15.73 -4.78 -6.97
CA ALA A 29 -16.06 -3.98 -5.79
C ALA A 29 -15.02 -2.88 -5.52
N PHE A 30 -13.72 -3.16 -5.67
CA PHE A 30 -12.66 -2.20 -5.36
C PHE A 30 -11.98 -1.58 -6.59
N ASN A 31 -12.17 -2.09 -7.82
CA ASN A 31 -11.57 -1.54 -9.04
C ASN A 31 -11.76 -0.03 -9.20
N ARG A 32 -12.88 0.53 -8.71
CA ARG A 32 -13.16 1.97 -8.78
C ARG A 32 -12.11 2.81 -8.04
N LEU A 33 -11.46 2.27 -7.01
CA LEU A 33 -10.39 2.96 -6.25
C LEU A 33 -9.10 3.12 -7.07
N PHE A 34 -8.88 2.25 -8.05
CA PHE A 34 -7.67 2.21 -8.88
C PHE A 34 -7.85 2.86 -10.26
N LEU A 35 -8.95 3.60 -10.46
CA LEU A 35 -9.16 4.36 -11.69
C LEU A 35 -8.25 5.61 -11.73
N PRO A 36 -7.92 6.15 -12.92
CA PRO A 36 -7.00 7.27 -13.06
C PRO A 36 -7.38 8.51 -12.24
N ARG A 37 -8.66 8.86 -12.18
CA ARG A 37 -9.13 10.04 -11.44
C ARG A 37 -8.97 9.89 -9.92
N PRO A 38 -9.45 8.79 -9.28
CA PRO A 38 -9.14 8.48 -7.89
C PRO A 38 -7.65 8.39 -7.58
N VAL A 39 -6.84 7.75 -8.43
CA VAL A 39 -5.38 7.67 -8.21
C VAL A 39 -4.72 9.05 -8.34
N GLY A 40 -5.15 9.87 -9.30
CA GLY A 40 -4.61 11.21 -9.54
C GLY A 40 -4.76 12.16 -8.34
N ARG A 41 -5.68 11.88 -7.40
CA ARG A 41 -5.81 12.68 -6.16
C ARG A 41 -4.57 12.61 -5.26
N TYR A 42 -3.73 11.59 -5.46
CA TYR A 42 -2.52 11.34 -4.69
C TYR A 42 -1.27 11.99 -5.29
N GLN A 43 -1.36 12.63 -6.45
CA GLN A 43 -0.20 13.23 -7.10
C GLN A 43 0.44 14.31 -6.22
N SER A 44 -0.29 15.36 -5.88
CA SER A 44 0.28 16.46 -5.06
C SER A 44 0.72 16.03 -3.66
N PRO A 45 -0.06 15.23 -2.90
CA PRO A 45 0.42 14.67 -1.63
C PRO A 45 1.67 13.79 -1.80
N GLY A 46 1.73 13.01 -2.88
CA GLY A 46 2.87 12.16 -3.21
C GLY A 46 4.13 12.95 -3.52
N GLU A 47 4.01 14.01 -4.33
CA GLU A 47 5.11 14.94 -4.63
C GLU A 47 5.63 15.58 -3.34
N ALA A 48 4.75 16.07 -2.47
CA ALA A 48 5.15 16.67 -1.19
C ALA A 48 5.92 15.68 -0.30
N LEU A 49 5.43 14.44 -0.19
CA LEU A 49 6.09 13.40 0.59
C LEU A 49 7.44 12.99 -0.01
N VAL A 50 7.54 12.89 -1.34
CA VAL A 50 8.82 12.62 -2.01
C VAL A 50 9.83 13.73 -1.71
N HIS A 51 9.41 15.00 -1.74
CA HIS A 51 10.26 16.11 -1.38
C HIS A 51 10.79 15.99 0.06
N GLU A 52 9.92 15.70 1.03
CA GLU A 52 10.31 15.49 2.44
C GLU A 52 11.32 14.33 2.59
N ILE A 53 11.04 13.19 1.97
CA ILE A 53 11.92 12.00 2.00
C ILE A 53 13.31 12.32 1.45
N LEU A 54 13.36 13.06 0.33
CA LEU A 54 14.62 13.43 -0.32
C LEU A 54 15.38 14.49 0.49
N GLU A 55 14.70 15.47 1.08
CA GLU A 55 15.31 16.48 1.95
C GLU A 55 15.99 15.83 3.16
N ASP A 56 15.32 14.88 3.82
CA ASP A 56 15.89 14.10 4.93
C ASP A 56 17.15 13.33 4.52
N ALA A 57 17.11 12.67 3.36
CA ALA A 57 18.23 11.88 2.85
C ALA A 57 19.43 12.77 2.47
N LEU A 58 19.16 13.90 1.79
CA LEU A 58 20.19 14.85 1.39
C LEU A 58 20.86 15.52 2.59
N ALA A 59 20.10 15.83 3.65
CA ALA A 59 20.64 16.44 4.86
C ALA A 59 21.69 15.55 5.57
N ARG A 60 21.58 14.22 5.43
CA ARG A 60 22.53 13.25 6.00
C ARG A 60 23.79 13.07 5.15
N GLY A 61 23.74 13.38 3.86
CA GLY A 61 24.85 13.19 2.91
C GLY A 61 25.07 11.75 2.46
N GLU A 62 24.45 10.77 3.12
CA GLU A 62 24.41 9.35 2.78
C GLU A 62 23.06 8.74 3.18
N CYS A 63 22.64 7.68 2.49
CA CYS A 63 21.40 6.95 2.79
C CYS A 63 21.42 5.54 2.17
N ASP A 64 20.65 4.62 2.77
CA ASP A 64 20.21 3.39 2.12
C ASP A 64 18.96 3.70 1.29
N PHE A 65 19.08 3.68 -0.03
CA PHE A 65 17.98 4.01 -0.92
C PHE A 65 16.72 3.16 -0.68
N VAL A 66 16.87 1.87 -0.32
CA VAL A 66 15.73 0.97 -0.11
C VAL A 66 14.97 1.37 1.14
N VAL A 67 15.68 1.49 2.26
CA VAL A 67 15.09 1.74 3.58
C VAL A 67 14.68 3.20 3.73
N ASP A 68 15.55 4.13 3.34
CA ASP A 68 15.39 5.56 3.61
C ASP A 68 14.52 6.27 2.58
N ILE A 69 14.31 5.69 1.39
CA ILE A 69 13.57 6.33 0.29
C ILE A 69 12.45 5.45 -0.24
N ALA A 70 12.79 4.32 -0.89
CA ALA A 70 11.84 3.54 -1.66
C ALA A 70 10.71 2.94 -0.82
N ALA A 71 11.00 2.52 0.41
CA ALA A 71 10.02 1.93 1.32
C ALA A 71 9.04 2.96 1.92
N ARG A 72 9.47 4.23 2.08
CA ARG A 72 8.68 5.26 2.78
C ARG A 72 7.42 5.65 2.02
N LEU A 73 7.54 5.87 0.71
CA LEU A 73 6.42 6.32 -0.13
C LEU A 73 5.25 5.33 -0.19
N PRO A 74 5.43 4.03 -0.55
CA PRO A 74 4.32 3.08 -0.59
C PRO A 74 3.73 2.81 0.80
N MET A 75 4.54 2.84 1.86
CA MET A 75 4.07 2.68 3.24
C MET A 75 3.13 3.82 3.65
N ALA A 76 3.53 5.06 3.39
CA ALA A 76 2.67 6.22 3.68
C ALA A 76 1.37 6.17 2.87
N PHE A 77 1.44 5.80 1.60
CA PHE A 77 0.25 5.68 0.76
C PHE A 77 -0.72 4.60 1.23
N ILE A 78 -0.24 3.41 1.61
CA ILE A 78 -1.14 2.37 2.10
C ILE A 78 -1.78 2.77 3.44
N CYS A 79 -1.04 3.44 4.32
CA CYS A 79 -1.60 3.98 5.56
C CYS A 79 -2.68 5.03 5.30
N GLU A 80 -2.46 5.97 4.37
CA GLU A 80 -3.44 6.96 3.96
C GLU A 80 -4.71 6.30 3.39
N ILE A 81 -4.55 5.29 2.51
CA ILE A 81 -5.67 4.52 1.94
C ILE A 81 -6.46 3.80 3.03
N MET A 82 -5.77 3.27 4.04
CA MET A 82 -6.35 2.54 5.17
C MET A 82 -6.88 3.47 6.28
N GLY A 83 -6.70 4.79 6.17
CA GLY A 83 -7.08 5.75 7.20
C GLY A 83 -6.27 5.62 8.50
N VAL A 84 -5.06 5.05 8.43
CA VAL A 84 -4.14 4.91 9.56
C VAL A 84 -3.44 6.25 9.80
N PRO A 85 -3.50 6.82 11.02
CA PRO A 85 -2.84 8.08 11.32
C PRO A 85 -1.33 8.01 11.10
N ALA A 86 -0.75 9.10 10.56
CA ALA A 86 0.68 9.19 10.23
C ALA A 86 1.64 8.89 11.41
N GLN A 87 1.17 9.05 12.66
CA GLN A 87 1.97 8.73 13.84
C GLN A 87 2.31 7.23 13.96
N GLY A 88 1.58 6.35 13.27
CA GLY A 88 1.89 4.92 13.19
C GLY A 88 3.12 4.60 12.34
N LEU A 89 3.56 5.49 11.44
CA LEU A 89 4.71 5.22 10.57
C LEU A 89 6.06 5.25 11.32
N ALA A 90 6.15 6.05 12.39
CA ALA A 90 7.41 6.30 13.12
C ALA A 90 7.97 5.07 13.85
N GLY A 91 7.20 3.97 13.96
CA GLY A 91 7.62 2.76 14.70
C GLY A 91 7.58 1.45 13.91
N HIS A 92 7.20 1.44 12.62
CA HIS A 92 6.93 0.20 11.88
C HIS A 92 7.82 -0.05 10.65
N VAL A 93 8.86 0.76 10.43
CA VAL A 93 9.95 0.40 9.50
C VAL A 93 10.95 -0.51 10.21
N GLN A 94 10.53 -1.72 10.56
CA GLN A 94 11.42 -2.84 10.81
C GLN A 94 11.08 -3.94 9.81
N MET A 95 11.57 -3.81 8.57
CA MET A 95 11.77 -4.95 7.69
C MET A 95 13.26 -5.24 7.63
N GLY A 96 13.78 -5.79 8.73
CA GLY A 96 15.15 -6.26 8.86
C GLY A 96 15.32 -7.67 8.30
N GLU A 97 16.23 -7.78 7.33
CA GLU A 97 17.20 -8.87 7.19
C GLU A 97 16.68 -10.30 7.06
N HIS A 98 16.18 -10.66 5.87
CA HIS A 98 16.11 -12.06 5.42
C HIS A 98 16.57 -12.17 3.96
N GLY A 99 17.69 -11.53 3.63
CA GLY A 99 18.30 -11.52 2.29
C GLY A 99 19.52 -12.43 2.15
N ASP A 100 19.79 -13.31 3.11
CA ASP A 100 20.99 -14.14 3.12
C ASP A 100 20.60 -15.63 3.06
N ARG A 101 20.22 -16.07 1.84
CA ARG A 101 20.10 -17.47 1.41
C ARG A 101 19.61 -17.55 -0.04
N LEU A 102 20.51 -17.23 -0.98
CA LEU A 102 20.52 -17.84 -2.32
C LEU A 102 21.97 -18.08 -2.72
#